data_AF-A0A929VND6-F1
#
_entry.id   AF-A0A929VND6-F1
#
_cell.length_a   1.000
_cell.length_b   1.000
_cell.length_c   1.000
_cell.angle_alpha   90.00
_cell.angle_beta   90.00
_cell.angle_gamma   90.00
#
_symmetry.space_group_name_H-M   'P 1'
#
loop_
_entity.id
_entity.type
_entity.pdbx_description
1 polymer ?
#
loop_
_entity_poly.entity_id
_entity_poly.type
_entity_poly.pdbx_seq_one_letter_code
_entity_poly.pdbx_strand_id
1 'polypeptide(L)'
;TPPNTKKSIRKVAMPDFLAEEIKVYLDGFYKLKPKDLIFSFSKSFLHHEMDRGSKKANIKRIRVHDSRHSHVSLLIELGFSGTIIADRVGHETIDITYKYAHLFPSKQKEIAFSLTQVKARSQNDGEDLLKENEDNV
;
A
#
# COMPACT_ATOMS: atom_id res chain seq x y z
N THR A 1 25.17 5.26 2.71
CA THR A 1 25.15 4.46 3.96
C THR A 1 24.41 3.17 3.69
N PRO A 2 24.92 2.01 4.15
CA PRO A 2 24.19 0.76 4.09
C PRO A 2 22.88 0.89 4.88
N PRO A 3 21.76 0.30 4.42
CA PRO A 3 20.51 0.36 5.17
C PRO A 3 20.62 -0.47 6.45
N ASN A 4 20.11 0.07 7.57
CA ASN A 4 20.15 -0.61 8.88
C ASN A 4 19.30 -1.89 8.95
N THR A 5 18.41 -2.16 7.99
CA THR A 5 17.56 -3.35 7.99
C THR A 5 17.37 -3.92 6.58
N LYS A 6 17.29 -5.25 6.46
CA LYS A 6 17.06 -5.97 5.19
C LYS A 6 15.77 -5.51 4.48
N LYS A 7 14.77 -5.02 5.22
CA LYS A 7 13.49 -4.51 4.70
C LYS A 7 13.59 -3.19 3.93
N SER A 8 14.67 -2.43 4.12
CA SER A 8 14.83 -1.13 3.45
C SER A 8 15.09 -1.30 1.94
N ILE A 9 15.74 -2.39 1.53
CA ILE A 9 15.94 -2.76 0.13
C ILE A 9 14.74 -3.57 -0.33
N ARG A 10 14.06 -3.08 -1.37
CA ARG A 10 12.85 -3.72 -1.89
C ARG A 10 12.69 -3.48 -3.39
N LYS A 11 11.96 -4.39 -4.04
CA LYS A 11 11.54 -4.25 -5.43
C LYS A 11 10.09 -3.77 -5.44
N VAL A 12 9.81 -2.70 -6.18
CA VAL A 12 8.47 -2.12 -6.31
C VAL A 12 8.07 -2.17 -7.77
N ALA A 13 6.90 -2.75 -8.06
CA ALA A 13 6.35 -2.73 -9.40
C ALA A 13 5.96 -1.28 -9.79
N MET A 14 6.51 -0.82 -10.91
CA MET A 14 6.26 0.48 -11.51
C MET A 14 5.13 0.32 -12.54
N PRO A 15 4.06 1.14 -12.48
CA PRO A 15 3.05 1.18 -13.53
C PRO A 15 3.64 1.63 -14.87
N ASP A 16 3.08 1.13 -15.98
CA ASP A 16 3.60 1.42 -17.32
C ASP A 16 3.61 2.91 -17.64
N PHE A 17 2.55 3.64 -17.30
CA PHE A 17 2.48 5.10 -17.52
C PHE A 17 3.63 5.85 -16.82
N LEU A 18 4.01 5.42 -15.61
CA LEU A 18 5.10 6.05 -14.86
C LEU A 18 6.45 5.69 -15.48
N ALA A 19 6.61 4.47 -15.99
CA ALA A 19 7.81 4.06 -16.70
C ALA A 19 8.01 4.89 -17.98
N GLU A 20 6.92 5.17 -18.72
CA GLU A 20 6.93 6.04 -19.89
C GLU A 20 7.30 7.49 -19.53
N GLU A 21 6.69 8.06 -18.49
CA GLU A 21 7.03 9.42 -18.02
C GLU A 21 8.50 9.54 -17.58
N ILE A 22 9.00 8.54 -16.85
CA ILE A 22 10.41 8.51 -16.43
C ILE A 22 11.32 8.38 -17.63
N LYS A 23 10.96 7.57 -18.63
CA LYS A 23 11.74 7.44 -19.86
C LYS A 23 11.84 8.78 -20.59
N VAL A 24 10.72 9.48 -20.77
CA VAL A 24 10.69 10.83 -21.38
C VAL A 24 11.57 11.81 -20.59
N TYR A 25 11.51 11.76 -19.25
CA TYR A 25 12.38 12.58 -18.40
C TYR A 25 13.87 12.27 -18.60
N LEU A 26 14.23 10.99 -18.68
CA LEU A 26 15.62 10.53 -18.87
C LEU A 26 16.16 10.88 -20.26
N ASP A 27 15.34 10.84 -21.31
CA ASP A 27 15.73 11.18 -22.67
C ASP A 27 16.18 12.66 -22.80
N GLY A 28 15.77 13.53 -21.87
CA GLY A 28 16.24 14.91 -21.79
C GLY A 28 17.70 15.07 -21.33
N PHE A 29 18.34 14.03 -20.82
CA PHE A 29 19.72 14.08 -20.34
C PHE A 29 20.71 13.57 -21.39
N TYR A 30 21.74 14.37 -21.63
CA TYR A 30 22.84 13.96 -22.50
C TYR A 30 23.76 12.96 -21.79
N LYS A 31 23.97 11.77 -22.39
CA LYS A 31 24.94 10.75 -21.94
C LYS A 31 24.78 10.27 -20.49
N LEU A 32 23.57 9.89 -20.09
CA LEU A 32 23.33 9.19 -18.81
C LEU A 32 24.15 7.88 -18.74
N LYS A 33 24.88 7.70 -17.64
CA LYS A 33 25.58 6.44 -17.33
C LYS A 33 24.72 5.56 -16.41
N PRO A 34 24.92 4.24 -16.41
CA PRO A 34 24.14 3.32 -15.56
C PRO A 34 24.21 3.57 -14.04
N LYS A 35 25.21 4.32 -13.57
CA LYS A 35 25.42 4.63 -12.15
C LYS A 35 25.03 6.06 -11.77
N ASP A 36 24.53 6.85 -12.71
CA ASP A 36 24.14 8.23 -12.44
C ASP A 36 22.82 8.28 -11.66
N LEU A 37 22.65 9.33 -10.86
CA LEU A 37 21.41 9.57 -10.13
C LEU A 37 20.36 10.12 -11.11
N ILE A 38 19.21 9.47 -11.18
CA ILE A 38 18.05 9.96 -11.95
C ILE A 38 17.60 11.33 -11.43
N PHE A 39 17.59 11.49 -10.11
CA PHE A 39 17.28 12.75 -9.44
C PHE A 39 18.53 13.32 -8.79
N SER A 40 19.13 14.33 -9.43
CA SER A 40 20.40 14.94 -9.01
C SER A 40 20.25 16.10 -8.02
N PHE A 41 19.02 16.38 -7.55
CA PHE A 41 18.78 17.46 -6.60
C PHE A 41 19.10 17.08 -5.15
N SER A 42 19.42 18.10 -4.35
CA SER A 42 19.65 17.93 -2.91
C SER A 42 18.33 17.85 -2.13
N LYS A 43 18.40 17.29 -0.91
CA LYS A 43 17.27 17.29 0.03
C LYS A 43 16.74 18.71 0.27
N SER A 44 17.65 19.66 0.50
CA SER A 44 17.28 21.06 0.74
C SER A 44 16.57 21.67 -0.47
N PHE A 45 17.06 21.41 -1.69
CA PHE A 45 16.41 21.88 -2.90
C PHE A 45 14.95 21.41 -2.96
N LEU A 46 14.72 20.11 -2.76
CA LEU A 46 13.36 19.55 -2.78
C LEU A 46 12.45 20.19 -1.73
N HIS A 47 12.94 20.45 -0.51
CA HIS A 47 12.15 21.14 0.51
C HIS A 47 11.74 22.56 0.11
N HIS A 48 12.65 23.33 -0.50
CA HIS A 48 12.34 24.69 -0.96
C HIS A 48 11.36 24.68 -2.12
N GLU A 49 11.50 23.71 -3.03
CA GLU A 49 10.58 23.54 -4.16
C GLU A 49 9.17 23.19 -3.70
N MET A 50 9.03 22.31 -2.69
CA MET A 50 7.74 22.01 -2.07
C MET A 50 7.13 23.27 -1.42
N ASP A 51 7.92 24.05 -0.68
CA ASP A 51 7.45 25.29 -0.07
C ASP A 51 6.99 26.31 -1.12
N ARG A 52 7.77 26.44 -2.20
CA ARG A 52 7.46 27.33 -3.31
C ARG A 52 6.17 26.90 -4.01
N GLY A 53 6.01 25.60 -4.27
CA GLY A 53 4.81 25.04 -4.88
C GLY A 53 3.56 25.27 -4.01
N SER A 54 3.64 24.96 -2.72
CA SER A 54 2.51 25.19 -1.79
C SER A 54 2.12 26.67 -1.70
N LYS A 55 3.09 27.59 -1.66
CA LYS A 55 2.82 29.04 -1.67
C LYS A 55 2.15 29.48 -2.96
N LYS A 56 2.62 29.02 -4.12
CA LYS A 56 2.03 29.34 -5.44
C LYS A 56 0.59 28.82 -5.57
N ALA A 57 0.32 27.63 -5.02
CA ALA A 57 -1.02 27.05 -5.01
C ALA A 57 -1.92 27.60 -3.88
N ASN A 58 -1.43 28.51 -3.05
CA ASN A 58 -2.13 29.06 -1.88
C ASN A 58 -2.67 27.98 -0.92
N ILE A 59 -1.89 26.92 -0.70
CA ILE A 59 -2.23 25.82 0.21
C ILE A 59 -1.25 25.77 1.38
N LYS A 60 -1.66 25.05 2.43
CA LYS A 60 -0.77 24.72 3.54
C LYS A 60 0.47 24.00 2.99
N ARG A 61 1.63 24.29 3.60
CA ARG A 61 2.91 23.63 3.29
C ARG A 61 2.76 22.11 3.29
N ILE A 62 3.05 21.50 2.14
CA ILE A 62 3.14 20.05 1.96
C ILE A 62 4.60 19.62 2.11
N ARG A 63 4.87 18.63 2.94
CA ARG A 63 6.21 18.05 3.11
C ARG A 63 6.37 16.85 2.17
N VAL A 64 7.62 16.52 1.82
CA VAL A 64 7.93 15.38 0.93
C VAL A 64 7.38 14.04 1.48
N HIS A 65 7.38 13.86 2.80
CA HIS A 65 6.81 12.64 3.39
C HIS A 65 5.28 12.59 3.33
N ASP A 66 4.61 13.73 3.16
CA ASP A 66 3.15 13.75 3.03
C ASP A 66 2.73 13.07 1.72
N SER A 67 3.54 13.15 0.65
CA SER A 67 3.30 12.38 -0.59
C SER A 67 3.28 10.87 -0.34
N ARG A 68 4.12 10.37 0.57
CA ARG A 68 4.10 8.95 0.97
C ARG A 68 2.85 8.63 1.78
N HIS A 69 2.38 9.55 2.63
CA HIS A 69 1.12 9.40 3.35
C HIS A 69 -0.08 9.37 2.40
N SER A 70 -0.14 10.30 1.44
CA SER A 70 -1.18 10.33 0.41
C SER A 70 -1.20 9.05 -0.42
N HIS A 71 -0.02 8.51 -0.79
CA HIS A 71 0.05 7.24 -1.51
C HIS A 71 -0.53 6.07 -0.71
N VAL A 72 -0.24 5.98 0.60
CA VAL A 72 -0.81 4.94 1.46
C VAL A 72 -2.33 5.09 1.58
N SER A 73 -2.82 6.30 1.83
CA SER A 73 -4.27 6.57 1.90
C SER A 73 -5.00 6.17 0.61
N LEU A 74 -4.43 6.49 -0.55
CA LEU A 74 -5.01 6.09 -1.84
C LEU A 74 -5.05 4.56 -2.00
N LEU A 75 -3.99 3.85 -1.60
CA LEU A 75 -3.99 2.39 -1.70
C LEU A 75 -5.02 1.73 -0.77
N ILE A 76 -5.26 2.32 0.40
CA ILE A 76 -6.32 1.83 1.32
C ILE A 76 -7.70 2.05 0.70
N GLU A 77 -7.94 3.23 0.13
CA GLU A 77 -9.21 3.55 -0.55
C GLU A 77 -9.47 2.60 -1.73
N LEU A 78 -8.43 2.21 -2.46
CA LEU A 78 -8.50 1.22 -3.54
C LEU A 78 -8.69 -0.23 -3.03
N GLY A 79 -8.75 -0.44 -1.72
CA GLY A 79 -9.06 -1.74 -1.09
C GLY A 79 -7.87 -2.67 -0.90
N PHE A 80 -6.63 -2.19 -1.06
CA PHE A 80 -5.45 -3.03 -0.80
C PHE A 80 -5.28 -3.32 0.70
N SER A 81 -4.84 -4.54 1.03
CA SER A 81 -4.62 -4.93 2.42
C SER A 81 -3.44 -4.16 3.02
N GLY A 82 -3.52 -3.87 4.33
CA GLY A 82 -2.42 -3.20 5.05
C GLY A 82 -1.08 -3.95 4.96
N THR A 83 -1.10 -5.27 4.83
CA THR A 83 0.10 -6.11 4.64
C THR A 83 0.79 -5.84 3.30
N ILE A 84 0.04 -5.85 2.19
CA ILE A 84 0.57 -5.59 0.84
C ILE A 84 1.11 -4.16 0.75
N ILE A 85 0.39 -3.20 1.35
CA ILE A 85 0.82 -1.81 1.38
C ILE A 85 2.13 -1.68 2.16
N ALA A 86 2.26 -2.34 3.32
CA ALA A 86 3.46 -2.31 4.15
C ALA A 86 4.71 -2.82 3.42
N ASP A 87 4.56 -3.94 2.71
CA ASP A 87 5.65 -4.52 1.91
C ASP A 87 6.07 -3.57 0.77
N ARG A 88 5.10 -2.93 0.10
CA ARG A 88 5.37 -1.98 -0.99
C ARG A 88 6.14 -0.74 -0.51
N VAL A 89 5.71 -0.14 0.61
CA VAL A 89 6.34 1.09 1.10
C VAL A 89 7.60 0.82 1.92
N GLY A 90 7.76 -0.39 2.46
CA GLY A 90 8.87 -0.76 3.35
C GLY A 90 8.73 -0.18 4.75
N HIS A 91 7.49 -0.13 5.28
CA HIS A 91 7.21 0.16 6.68
C HIS A 91 7.01 -1.15 7.46
N GLU A 92 7.14 -1.10 8.78
CA GLU A 92 6.58 -2.17 9.59
C GLU A 92 5.05 -2.15 9.47
N THR A 93 4.44 -3.32 9.31
CA THR A 93 2.98 -3.47 9.13
C THR A 93 2.17 -2.85 10.26
N ILE A 94 2.78 -2.76 11.44
CA ILE A 94 2.27 -2.08 12.65
C ILE A 94 2.06 -0.59 12.39
N ASP A 95 3.03 0.13 11.83
CA ASP A 95 2.92 1.58 11.59
C ASP A 95 1.75 1.93 10.66
N ILE A 96 1.52 1.10 9.64
CA ILE A 96 0.41 1.31 8.70
C ILE A 96 -0.93 0.98 9.38
N THR A 97 -0.99 -0.16 10.06
CA THR A 97 -2.21 -0.57 10.75
C THR A 97 -2.63 0.45 11.80
N TYR A 98 -1.71 0.96 12.63
CA TYR A 98 -2.04 1.96 13.66
C TYR A 98 -2.32 3.35 13.07
N LYS A 99 -1.51 3.82 12.12
CA LYS A 99 -1.62 5.20 11.61
C LYS A 99 -2.83 5.40 10.68
N TYR A 100 -3.28 4.35 9.99
CA TYR A 100 -4.36 4.44 9.02
C TYR A 100 -5.54 3.51 9.32
N ALA A 101 -5.64 2.92 10.51
CA ALA A 101 -6.78 2.10 10.93
C ALA A 101 -8.14 2.71 10.58
N HIS A 102 -8.26 4.02 10.81
CA HIS A 102 -9.50 4.79 10.59
C HIS A 102 -9.91 4.92 9.11
N LEU A 103 -9.01 4.64 8.16
CA LEU A 103 -9.31 4.64 6.74
C LEU A 103 -9.82 3.28 6.25
N PHE A 104 -9.60 2.20 7.01
CA PHE A 104 -10.09 0.89 6.61
C PHE A 104 -11.60 0.79 6.85
N PRO A 105 -12.38 0.35 5.85
CA PRO A 105 -13.82 0.20 6.01
C PRO A 105 -14.13 -0.84 7.10
N SER A 106 -15.11 -0.55 7.95
CA SER A 106 -15.56 -1.48 8.98
C SER A 106 -16.22 -2.69 8.35
N LYS A 107 -15.65 -3.87 8.58
CA LYS A 107 -16.19 -5.15 8.10
C LYS A 107 -17.02 -5.90 9.15
N GLN A 108 -17.41 -5.24 10.24
CA GLN A 108 -18.09 -5.91 11.37
C GLN A 108 -19.35 -6.69 10.96
N LYS A 109 -20.17 -6.13 10.06
CA LYS A 109 -21.38 -6.82 9.54
C LYS A 109 -21.04 -8.00 8.63
N GLU A 110 -20.06 -7.84 7.73
CA GLU A 110 -19.58 -8.93 6.86
C GLU A 110 -18.98 -10.07 7.68
N ILE A 111 -18.24 -9.75 8.74
CA ILE A 111 -17.67 -10.73 9.67
C ILE A 111 -18.78 -11.50 10.37
N ALA A 112 -19.76 -10.79 10.95
CA ALA A 112 -20.88 -11.43 11.63
C ALA A 112 -21.65 -12.37 10.68
N PHE A 113 -21.96 -11.91 9.47
CA PHE A 113 -22.64 -12.71 8.45
C PHE A 113 -21.82 -13.93 8.02
N SER A 114 -20.51 -13.77 7.82
CA SER A 114 -19.60 -14.85 7.44
C SER A 114 -19.52 -15.92 8.53
N LEU A 115 -19.42 -15.52 9.80
CA LEU A 115 -19.42 -16.44 10.94
C LEU A 115 -20.72 -17.23 11.04
N THR A 116 -21.88 -16.59 10.79
CA THR A 116 -23.17 -17.28 10.71
C THR A 116 -23.17 -18.33 9.61
N GLN A 117 -22.65 -18.02 8.42
CA GLN A 117 -22.55 -19.01 7.33
C GLN A 117 -21.63 -20.18 7.65
N VAL A 118 -20.47 -19.93 8.28
CA VAL A 118 -19.56 -21.01 8.70
C VAL A 118 -20.26 -21.95 9.68
N LYS A 119 -20.96 -21.39 10.67
CA LYS A 119 -21.74 -22.19 11.63
C LYS A 119 -22.81 -23.04 10.94
N ALA A 120 -23.54 -22.45 9.98
CA ALA A 120 -24.58 -23.16 9.25
C ALA A 120 -24.02 -24.34 8.43
N ARG A 121 -22.86 -24.17 7.79
CA ARG A 121 -22.19 -25.25 7.06
C ARG A 121 -21.75 -26.38 7.98
N SER A 122 -21.14 -26.06 9.12
CA SER A 122 -20.72 -27.08 10.10
C SER A 122 -21.86 -27.84 10.77
N GLN A 123 -23.11 -27.34 10.73
CA GLN A 123 -24.27 -28.09 11.21
C GLN A 123 -24.82 -29.07 10.16
N ASN A 124 -24.81 -28.68 8.88
CA ASN A 124 -25.25 -29.53 7.79
C ASN A 124 -24.33 -30.75 7.58
N ASP A 125 -23.01 -30.57 7.76
CA ASP A 125 -22.03 -31.66 7.65
C ASP A 125 -22.21 -32.74 8.76
N GLY A 126 -22.82 -32.37 9.89
CA GLY A 126 -23.13 -33.30 10.99
C GLY A 126 -24.47 -34.03 10.82
N GLU A 127 -25.45 -33.41 10.15
CA GLU A 127 -26.76 -34.03 9.87
C GLU A 127 -26.69 -35.07 8.74
N ASP A 128 -25.85 -34.87 7.72
CA ASP A 128 -25.66 -35.86 6.65
C ASP A 128 -24.96 -37.15 7.15
N LEU A 129 -24.08 -37.06 8.15
CA LEU A 129 -23.45 -38.23 8.79
C LEU A 129 -24.42 -39.04 9.68
N LEU A 130 -25.53 -38.43 10.11
CA LEU A 130 -26.55 -39.09 10.95
C LEU A 130 -27.62 -39.79 10.11
N LYS A 131 -27.85 -39.39 8.86
CA LYS A 131 -28.81 -40.04 7.95
C LYS A 131 -28.31 -41.34 7.33
N GLU A 132 -27.00 -41.49 7.12
CA GLU A 132 -26.43 -42.76 6.61
C GLU A 132 -26.58 -43.94 7.59
N ASN A 133 -26.93 -43.70 8.85
CA ASN A 133 -27.10 -44.75 9.86
C ASN A 133 -28.57 -45.15 10.11
N GLU A 134 -29.56 -44.42 9.58
CA GLU A 134 -30.98 -44.77 9.73
C GLU A 134 -31.52 -45.64 8.58
N ASP A 135 -30.84 -45.70 7.44
CA ASP A 135 -31.24 -46.52 6.27
C ASP A 135 -30.65 -47.96 6.30
N ASN A 136 -30.04 -48.39 7.42
CA ASN A 136 -29.41 -49.71 7.57
C ASN A 136 -29.98 -50.54 8.73
N VAL A 137 -31.26 -50.32 9.09
CA VAL A 137 -32.05 -51.16 10.02
C VAL A 137 -33.21 -51.81 9.31
#